data_AF-J3NCB1-F1
#
_entry.id   AF-J3NCB1-F1
#
_cell.length_a   1.000
_cell.length_b   1.000
_cell.length_c   1.000
_cell.angle_alpha   90.00
_cell.angle_beta   90.00
_cell.angle_gamma   90.00
#
_symmetry.space_group_name_H-M   'P 1'
#
loop_
_entity.id
_entity.type
_entity.pdbx_description
1 polymer ?
#
loop_
_entity_poly.entity_id
_entity_poly.type
_entity_poly.pdbx_seq_one_letter_code
_entity_poly.pdbx_strand_id
1 'polypeptide(L)'
;MGDGPEVIRRRRRRLLQLCSLYRAQLWALADELSARHAEYWWEHGASPIVAPGAGNAVGDGGAPLPLPLPPAVNGGVRAGSAAGRAGCLAANCGAKAMPLTSYCFDHILSDPKQRLYKPCAFVTKRSGMQSDVTTCGKPALTGITPLRCSEHDPKSQRLFINALKKVGIDLPLTSKSVPKLSLLICESVRQIQMKRRMQLNGAKNVPLHRSSK
;
A
#
# COMPACT_ATOMS: atom_id res chain seq x y z
N MET A 1 39.31 20.71 -49.43
CA MET A 1 37.86 20.35 -49.41
C MET A 1 37.70 19.08 -48.58
N GLY A 2 37.22 19.15 -47.34
CA GLY A 2 37.21 17.96 -46.46
C GLY A 2 36.25 17.94 -45.25
N ASP A 3 35.29 18.87 -45.14
CA ASP A 3 34.52 19.02 -43.88
C ASP A 3 33.09 18.45 -43.90
N GLY A 4 32.61 17.97 -45.06
CA GLY A 4 31.26 17.42 -45.23
C GLY A 4 30.84 16.35 -44.20
N PRO A 5 31.62 15.28 -43.97
CA PRO A 5 31.22 14.21 -43.06
C PRO A 5 31.21 14.64 -41.59
N GLU A 6 32.09 15.57 -41.19
CA GLU A 6 32.14 16.06 -39.80
C GLU A 6 30.94 16.94 -39.45
N VAL A 7 30.47 17.76 -40.40
CA VAL A 7 29.25 18.56 -40.24
C VAL A 7 28.02 17.67 -40.05
N ILE A 8 27.91 16.58 -40.82
CA ILE A 8 26.80 15.62 -40.70
C ILE A 8 26.81 14.94 -39.32
N ARG A 9 27.98 14.50 -38.84
CA ARG A 9 28.11 13.90 -37.49
C ARG A 9 27.69 14.85 -36.38
N ARG A 10 28.06 16.13 -36.46
CA ARG A 10 27.67 17.16 -35.48
C ARG A 10 26.17 17.44 -35.50
N ARG A 11 25.55 17.53 -36.68
CA ARG A 11 24.10 17.69 -36.81
C ARG A 11 23.34 16.50 -36.24
N ARG A 12 23.78 15.27 -36.53
CA ARG A 12 23.20 14.05 -35.96
C ARG A 12 23.27 14.04 -34.43
N ARG A 13 24.42 14.38 -33.84
CA ARG A 13 24.56 14.48 -32.36
C ARG A 13 23.57 15.49 -31.77
N ARG A 14 23.45 16.69 -32.36
CA ARG A 14 22.51 17.72 -31.89
C ARG A 14 21.05 17.28 -32.00
N LEU A 15 20.66 16.61 -33.09
CA LEU A 15 19.30 16.07 -33.25
C LEU A 15 18.99 15.00 -32.21
N LEU A 16 19.93 14.08 -31.96
CA LEU A 16 19.75 13.06 -30.92
C LEU A 16 19.65 13.67 -29.52
N GLN A 17 20.46 14.70 -29.22
CA GLN A 17 20.35 15.47 -27.99
C GLN A 17 18.98 16.14 -27.86
N LEU A 18 18.51 16.81 -28.91
CA LEU A 18 17.19 17.44 -28.94
C LEU A 18 16.07 16.42 -28.68
N CYS A 19 16.10 15.27 -29.37
CA CYS A 19 15.15 14.18 -29.15
C CYS A 19 15.18 13.67 -27.70
N SER A 20 16.36 13.56 -27.09
CA SER A 20 16.49 13.13 -25.70
C SER A 20 15.89 14.14 -24.71
N LEU A 21 16.09 15.44 -24.95
CA LEU A 21 15.52 16.51 -24.12
C LEU A 21 13.99 16.56 -24.22
N TYR A 22 13.42 16.49 -25.42
CA TYR A 22 11.97 16.44 -25.60
C TYR A 22 11.34 15.21 -24.94
N ARG A 23 11.98 14.04 -25.09
CA ARG A 23 11.51 12.83 -24.39
C ARG A 23 11.52 13.01 -22.88
N ALA A 24 12.61 13.56 -22.33
CA ALA A 24 12.70 13.83 -20.89
C ALA A 24 11.61 14.81 -20.43
N GLN A 25 11.36 15.87 -21.20
CA GLN A 25 10.31 16.84 -20.89
C GLN A 25 8.91 16.22 -20.94
N LEU A 26 8.63 15.37 -21.94
CA LEU A 26 7.35 14.67 -22.03
C LEU A 26 7.12 13.74 -20.82
N TRP A 27 8.15 13.01 -20.40
CA TRP A 27 8.07 12.16 -19.21
C TRP A 27 7.84 12.98 -17.93
N ALA A 28 8.60 14.07 -17.75
CA ALA A 28 8.43 14.95 -16.60
C ALA A 28 7.00 15.53 -16.53
N LEU A 29 6.45 15.97 -17.66
CA LEU A 29 5.08 16.47 -17.75
C LEU A 29 4.04 15.37 -17.49
N ALA A 30 4.25 14.17 -18.03
CA ALA A 30 3.34 13.04 -17.82
C ALA A 30 3.29 12.63 -16.34
N ASP A 31 4.45 12.61 -15.66
CA ASP A 31 4.55 12.30 -14.23
C ASP A 31 3.87 13.39 -13.39
N GLU A 32 4.15 14.66 -13.68
CA GLU A 32 3.56 15.79 -12.96
C GLU A 32 2.04 15.87 -13.13
N LEU A 33 1.54 15.71 -14.36
CA LEU A 33 0.11 15.73 -14.64
C LEU A 33 -0.59 14.56 -13.95
N SER A 34 0.00 13.36 -13.96
CA SER A 34 -0.55 12.20 -13.28
C SER A 34 -0.60 12.39 -11.76
N ALA A 35 0.44 12.98 -11.16
CA ALA A 35 0.48 13.28 -9.73
C ALA A 35 -0.59 14.30 -9.33
N ARG A 36 -0.66 15.44 -10.04
CA ARG A 36 -1.67 16.48 -9.79
C ARG A 36 -3.09 15.97 -10.01
N HIS A 37 -3.29 15.14 -11.04
CA HIS A 37 -4.58 14.51 -11.30
C HIS A 37 -4.96 13.54 -10.17
N ALA A 38 -4.01 12.74 -9.66
CA ALA A 38 -4.25 11.85 -8.53
C ALA A 38 -4.63 12.62 -7.26
N GLU A 39 -3.91 13.71 -6.94
CA GLU A 39 -4.24 14.61 -5.81
C GLU A 39 -5.63 15.21 -5.97
N TYR A 40 -5.92 15.76 -7.15
CA TYR A 40 -7.23 16.33 -7.46
C TYR A 40 -8.35 15.30 -7.28
N TRP A 41 -8.19 14.09 -7.82
CA TRP A 41 -9.15 12.99 -7.67
C TRP A 41 -9.32 12.56 -6.22
N TRP A 42 -8.23 12.56 -5.45
CA TRP A 42 -8.29 12.27 -4.03
C TRP A 42 -9.05 13.36 -3.26
N GLU A 43 -8.95 14.62 -3.64
CA GLU A 43 -9.67 15.69 -2.95
C GLU A 43 -11.15 15.77 -3.33
N HIS A 44 -11.44 15.66 -4.63
CA HIS A 44 -12.73 15.98 -5.23
C HIS A 44 -13.58 14.74 -5.54
N GLY A 45 -12.96 13.59 -5.81
CA GLY A 45 -13.65 12.36 -6.19
C GLY A 45 -14.38 12.40 -7.54
N ALA A 46 -14.24 13.47 -8.33
CA ALA A 46 -14.85 13.57 -9.65
C ALA A 46 -14.04 14.51 -10.55
N SER A 47 -13.92 14.17 -11.83
CA SER A 47 -13.28 15.04 -12.83
C SER A 47 -13.98 16.42 -12.90
N PRO A 48 -13.24 17.54 -13.02
CA PRO A 48 -13.85 18.87 -13.08
C PRO A 48 -14.55 19.14 -14.41
N ILE A 49 -14.32 18.28 -15.41
CA ILE A 49 -15.03 18.34 -16.70
C ILE A 49 -16.42 17.76 -16.48
N VAL A 50 -17.39 18.64 -16.24
CA VAL A 50 -18.80 18.32 -16.45
C VAL A 50 -18.95 18.06 -17.95
N ALA A 51 -19.30 16.83 -18.32
CA ALA A 51 -19.55 16.50 -19.72
C ALA A 51 -20.54 17.52 -20.31
N PRO A 52 -20.27 18.09 -21.49
CA PRO A 52 -21.21 19.00 -22.16
C PRO A 52 -22.47 18.18 -22.48
N GLY A 53 -23.50 18.33 -21.65
CA GLY A 53 -24.70 17.51 -21.67
C GLY A 53 -25.39 17.33 -20.30
N ALA A 54 -24.72 17.62 -19.19
CA ALA A 54 -25.35 17.60 -17.86
C ALA A 54 -26.01 18.94 -17.47
N GLY A 55 -26.59 19.63 -18.45
CA GLY A 55 -27.39 20.85 -18.27
C GLY A 55 -28.74 20.67 -18.94
N ASN A 56 -29.76 20.38 -18.13
CA ASN A 56 -31.20 20.39 -18.45
C ASN A 56 -31.70 19.37 -19.49
N ALA A 57 -31.96 18.15 -19.04
CA ALA A 57 -32.89 17.25 -19.71
C ALA A 57 -34.34 17.65 -19.36
N VAL A 58 -34.96 18.48 -20.20
CA VAL A 58 -36.40 18.38 -20.46
C VAL A 58 -36.55 17.21 -21.44
N GLY A 59 -37.45 16.28 -21.12
CA GLY A 59 -37.50 14.94 -21.71
C GLY A 59 -37.71 14.88 -23.23
N ASP A 60 -37.21 13.81 -23.85
CA ASP A 60 -38.04 12.77 -24.46
C ASP A 60 -37.12 11.56 -24.79
N GLY A 61 -37.72 10.38 -24.95
CA GLY A 61 -37.05 9.08 -24.93
C GLY A 61 -36.02 8.81 -26.03
N GLY A 62 -35.07 7.93 -25.71
CA GLY A 62 -34.14 7.32 -26.65
C GLY A 62 -32.82 6.90 -26.00
N ALA A 63 -32.72 5.63 -25.59
CA ALA A 63 -31.46 5.04 -25.12
C ALA A 63 -30.39 5.04 -26.25
N PRO A 64 -29.09 5.12 -25.91
CA PRO A 64 -28.33 3.87 -25.90
C PRO A 64 -27.29 3.71 -24.77
N LEU A 65 -27.22 2.45 -24.32
CA LEU A 65 -26.12 1.68 -23.71
C LEU A 65 -25.62 2.01 -22.27
N PRO A 66 -25.72 1.04 -21.33
CA PRO A 66 -25.38 1.24 -19.93
C PRO A 66 -23.90 0.91 -19.64
N LEU A 67 -23.14 1.87 -19.12
CA LEU A 67 -22.10 1.56 -18.14
C LEU A 67 -22.75 1.60 -16.75
N PRO A 68 -22.57 0.58 -15.90
CA PRO A 68 -23.24 0.53 -14.61
C PRO A 68 -22.53 1.47 -13.61
N LEU A 69 -22.99 2.73 -13.55
CA LEU A 69 -22.84 3.53 -12.34
C LEU A 69 -23.97 3.13 -11.37
N PRO A 70 -23.67 2.83 -10.09
CA PRO A 70 -24.71 2.48 -9.13
C PRO A 70 -25.61 3.70 -8.85
N PRO A 71 -26.90 3.47 -8.55
CA PRO A 71 -27.86 4.55 -8.34
C PRO A 71 -27.44 5.43 -7.16
N ALA A 72 -27.41 6.73 -7.41
CA ALA A 72 -27.39 7.75 -6.38
C ALA A 72 -28.68 7.62 -5.57
N VAL A 73 -28.59 7.06 -4.36
CA VAL A 73 -29.71 7.07 -3.43
C VAL A 73 -29.80 8.48 -2.83
N ASN A 74 -31.02 8.99 -2.85
CA ASN A 74 -31.46 10.34 -2.53
C ASN A 74 -30.77 11.02 -1.34
N GLY A 75 -30.44 12.30 -1.54
CA GLY A 75 -30.04 13.22 -0.48
C GLY A 75 -29.80 14.65 -0.99
N GLY A 76 -30.89 15.35 -1.35
CA GLY A 76 -31.02 16.81 -1.38
C GLY A 76 -29.87 17.64 -1.96
N VAL A 77 -29.97 18.00 -3.24
CA VAL A 77 -29.15 19.05 -3.85
C VAL A 77 -29.56 20.41 -3.28
N ARG A 78 -28.70 21.03 -2.46
CA ARG A 78 -28.63 22.48 -2.36
C ARG A 78 -27.48 22.95 -3.24
N ALA A 79 -27.84 23.53 -4.37
CA ALA A 79 -26.94 24.33 -5.18
C ALA A 79 -26.52 25.58 -4.38
N GLY A 80 -25.21 25.83 -4.31
CA GLY A 80 -24.66 27.08 -3.79
C GLY A 80 -23.53 26.90 -2.77
N SER A 81 -22.30 27.00 -3.28
CA SER A 81 -21.08 27.43 -2.59
C SER A 81 -20.43 26.52 -1.54
N ALA A 82 -19.11 26.39 -1.70
CA ALA A 82 -18.14 25.58 -0.95
C ALA A 82 -18.26 24.07 -1.21
N ALA A 83 -17.38 23.55 -2.07
CA ALA A 83 -17.18 22.12 -2.36
C ALA A 83 -16.64 21.34 -1.13
N GLY A 84 -17.42 21.33 -0.05
CA GLY A 84 -17.19 20.51 1.12
C GLY A 84 -17.82 19.14 0.91
N ARG A 85 -17.01 18.07 0.98
CA ARG A 85 -17.55 16.70 1.07
C ARG A 85 -18.65 16.62 2.12
N ALA A 86 -19.72 15.89 1.79
CA ALA A 86 -20.85 15.63 2.69
C ALA A 86 -20.39 15.00 4.02
N GLY A 87 -21.21 15.13 5.06
CA GLY A 87 -20.97 14.45 6.33
C GLY A 87 -21.05 12.93 6.21
N CYS A 88 -20.47 12.23 7.17
CA CYS A 88 -20.58 10.79 7.30
C CYS A 88 -22.05 10.36 7.53
N LEU A 89 -22.50 9.31 6.86
CA LEU A 89 -23.85 8.74 7.03
C LEU A 89 -24.02 7.90 8.30
N ALA A 90 -22.94 7.61 9.03
CA ALA A 90 -23.05 6.88 10.28
C ALA A 90 -23.84 7.68 11.32
N ALA A 91 -24.68 6.99 12.09
CA ALA A 91 -25.49 7.61 13.13
C ALA A 91 -24.62 8.42 14.09
N ASN A 92 -25.01 9.67 14.35
CA ASN A 92 -24.33 10.60 15.25
C ASN A 92 -22.86 10.90 14.89
N CYS A 93 -22.45 10.73 13.62
CA CYS A 93 -21.09 11.06 13.19
C CYS A 93 -21.03 12.43 12.49
N GLY A 94 -20.40 13.41 13.15
CA GLY A 94 -20.16 14.75 12.57
C GLY A 94 -18.93 14.85 11.66
N ALA A 95 -18.21 13.74 11.43
CA ALA A 95 -16.99 13.76 10.63
C ALA A 95 -17.31 13.90 9.14
N LYS A 96 -16.38 14.52 8.41
CA LYS A 96 -16.47 14.65 6.95
C LYS A 96 -16.30 13.29 6.28
N ALA A 97 -17.15 12.96 5.31
CA ALA A 97 -17.02 11.73 4.56
C ALA A 97 -15.73 11.72 3.74
N MET A 98 -15.20 10.52 3.50
CA MET A 98 -14.07 10.28 2.62
C MET A 98 -14.49 10.47 1.15
N PRO A 99 -13.58 10.89 0.27
CA PRO A 99 -13.83 11.00 -1.16
C PRO A 99 -14.44 9.72 -1.73
N LEU A 100 -15.39 9.84 -2.66
CA LEU A 100 -16.09 8.72 -3.32
C LEU A 100 -16.93 7.83 -2.38
N THR A 101 -17.08 8.20 -1.12
CA THR A 101 -17.85 7.42 -0.14
C THR A 101 -18.73 8.33 0.70
N SER A 102 -19.74 7.74 1.32
CA SER A 102 -20.65 8.43 2.22
C SER A 102 -20.26 8.28 3.70
N TYR A 103 -19.07 7.73 3.99
CA TYR A 103 -18.60 7.44 5.34
C TYR A 103 -17.24 8.09 5.61
N CYS A 104 -16.95 8.45 6.86
CA CYS A 104 -15.61 8.92 7.25
C CYS A 104 -14.62 7.75 7.35
N PHE A 105 -13.35 8.05 7.59
CA PHE A 105 -12.31 7.02 7.75
C PHE A 105 -12.68 5.97 8.80
N ASP A 106 -13.15 6.37 9.98
CA ASP A 106 -13.48 5.43 11.07
C ASP A 106 -14.69 4.53 10.74
N HIS A 107 -15.62 5.02 9.92
CA HIS A 107 -16.84 4.30 9.54
C HIS A 107 -16.78 3.66 8.15
N ILE A 108 -15.66 3.75 7.45
CA ILE A 108 -15.48 3.27 6.07
C ILE A 108 -15.78 1.78 5.90
N LEU A 109 -15.66 0.99 6.98
CA LEU A 109 -15.98 -0.44 7.01
C LEU A 109 -17.49 -0.73 6.99
N SER A 110 -18.34 0.28 7.23
CA SER A 110 -19.80 0.17 7.16
C SER A 110 -20.32 0.31 5.73
N ASP A 111 -19.48 0.75 4.79
CA ASP A 111 -19.85 0.92 3.39
C ASP A 111 -19.86 -0.44 2.67
N PRO A 112 -21.02 -0.91 2.17
CA PRO A 112 -21.11 -2.19 1.46
C PRO A 112 -20.34 -2.18 0.13
N LYS A 113 -20.08 -1.01 -0.46
CA LYS A 113 -19.34 -0.87 -1.71
C LYS A 113 -17.82 -0.83 -1.49
N GLN A 114 -17.37 -0.67 -0.24
CA GLN A 114 -15.95 -0.54 0.04
C GLN A 114 -15.23 -1.90 -0.02
N ARG A 115 -14.19 -1.98 -0.85
CA ARG A 115 -13.32 -3.18 -1.01
C ARG A 115 -11.87 -2.93 -0.59
N LEU A 116 -11.47 -1.68 -0.41
CA LEU A 116 -10.09 -1.27 -0.16
C LEU A 116 -9.65 -1.48 1.30
N TYR A 117 -10.57 -1.35 2.25
CA TYR A 117 -10.28 -1.47 3.68
C TYR A 117 -10.87 -2.75 4.28
N LYS A 118 -10.13 -3.32 5.24
CA LYS A 118 -10.58 -4.41 6.12
C LYS A 118 -10.22 -4.08 7.57
N PRO A 119 -10.92 -4.65 8.57
CA PRO A 119 -10.59 -4.42 9.97
C PRO A 119 -9.18 -4.94 10.31
N CYS A 120 -8.43 -4.15 11.06
CA CYS A 120 -7.10 -4.50 11.54
C CYS A 120 -7.16 -5.76 12.40
N ALA A 121 -6.41 -6.79 11.99
CA ALA A 121 -6.39 -8.10 12.65
C ALA A 121 -5.40 -8.16 13.84
N PHE A 122 -5.01 -7.00 14.40
CA PHE A 122 -4.14 -6.94 15.58
C PHE A 122 -4.91 -7.30 16.84
N VAL A 123 -4.41 -8.33 17.54
CA VAL A 123 -4.97 -8.83 18.79
C VAL A 123 -4.51 -7.92 19.93
N THR A 124 -5.45 -7.23 20.58
CA THR A 124 -5.15 -6.27 21.65
C THR A 124 -5.31 -6.87 23.04
N LYS A 125 -6.26 -7.79 23.24
CA LYS A 125 -6.44 -8.52 24.51
C LYS A 125 -6.70 -10.00 24.24
N ARG A 126 -6.04 -10.87 25.00
CA ARG A 126 -6.40 -12.29 25.14
C ARG A 126 -6.98 -12.46 26.54
N SER A 127 -8.31 -12.47 26.66
CA SER A 127 -8.95 -12.81 27.94
C SER A 127 -8.83 -14.31 28.15
N GLY A 128 -8.19 -14.71 29.24
CA GLY A 128 -7.85 -16.11 29.53
C GLY A 128 -9.03 -17.01 29.95
N MET A 129 -10.28 -16.58 29.82
CA MET A 129 -11.44 -17.31 30.38
C MET A 129 -12.53 -17.66 29.36
N GLN A 130 -12.64 -16.96 28.24
CA GLN A 130 -13.53 -17.31 27.13
C GLN A 130 -12.84 -16.87 25.84
N SER A 131 -12.97 -17.67 24.77
CA SER A 131 -12.23 -17.60 23.51
C SER A 131 -12.48 -16.34 22.66
N ASP A 132 -12.83 -15.22 23.26
CA ASP A 132 -13.15 -13.99 22.55
C ASP A 132 -11.89 -13.14 22.37
N VAL A 133 -11.25 -13.33 21.22
CA VAL A 133 -10.04 -12.60 20.84
C VAL A 133 -10.44 -11.21 20.38
N THR A 134 -10.24 -10.20 21.23
CA THR A 134 -10.53 -8.82 20.85
C THR A 134 -9.49 -8.30 19.87
N THR A 135 -9.93 -8.02 18.63
CA THR A 135 -9.10 -7.41 17.59
C THR A 135 -9.29 -5.89 17.56
N CYS A 136 -8.33 -5.18 16.97
CA CYS A 136 -8.33 -3.72 16.90
C CYS A 136 -9.54 -3.15 16.12
N GLY A 137 -9.98 -3.79 15.04
CA GLY A 137 -11.13 -3.33 14.24
C GLY A 137 -10.90 -2.07 13.39
N LYS A 138 -9.83 -1.29 13.61
CA LYS A 138 -9.53 -0.07 12.82
C LYS A 138 -9.34 -0.39 11.33
N PRO A 139 -9.75 0.48 10.40
CA PRO A 139 -9.56 0.26 8.96
C PRO A 139 -8.09 0.11 8.58
N ALA A 140 -7.77 -0.94 7.82
CA ALA A 140 -6.45 -1.22 7.26
C ALA A 140 -6.57 -1.58 5.76
N LEU A 141 -5.59 -1.18 4.95
CA LEU A 141 -5.60 -1.46 3.51
C LEU A 141 -5.43 -2.95 3.23
N THR A 142 -6.27 -3.51 2.36
CA THR A 142 -6.28 -4.94 2.01
C THR A 142 -4.98 -5.46 1.41
N GLY A 143 -4.17 -4.59 0.81
CA GLY A 143 -2.86 -4.95 0.24
C GLY A 143 -1.73 -5.09 1.25
N ILE A 144 -1.94 -4.72 2.52
CA ILE A 144 -0.91 -4.82 3.56
C ILE A 144 -0.97 -6.20 4.21
N THR A 145 0.13 -6.94 4.13
CA THR A 145 0.31 -8.23 4.82
C THR A 145 1.46 -8.11 5.82
N PRO A 146 1.22 -8.32 7.13
CA PRO A 146 -0.06 -8.65 7.77
C PRO A 146 -1.03 -7.46 7.83
N LEU A 147 -2.34 -7.73 7.85
CA LEU A 147 -3.37 -6.68 7.86
C LEU A 147 -3.37 -5.90 9.19
N ARG A 148 -2.60 -4.80 9.25
CA ARG A 148 -2.40 -3.95 10.42
C ARG A 148 -2.69 -2.49 10.07
N CYS A 149 -3.28 -1.75 11.00
CA CYS A 149 -3.40 -0.29 10.86
C CYS A 149 -2.05 0.39 11.15
N SER A 150 -1.94 1.67 10.78
CA SER A 150 -0.72 2.48 10.93
C SER A 150 -0.15 2.50 12.36
N GLU A 151 -1.00 2.44 13.38
CA GLU A 151 -0.57 2.38 14.78
C GLU A 151 -0.05 1.01 15.21
N HIS A 152 -0.58 -0.07 14.62
CA HIS A 152 -0.28 -1.45 15.01
C HIS A 152 0.80 -2.09 14.16
N ASP A 153 1.09 -1.57 12.97
CA ASP A 153 2.22 -2.01 12.16
C ASP A 153 3.54 -1.90 12.95
N PRO A 154 4.02 -0.72 13.37
CA PRO A 154 5.30 -0.61 14.09
C PRO A 154 5.31 -1.37 15.43
N LYS A 155 4.17 -1.49 16.11
CA LYS A 155 4.05 -2.30 17.33
C LYS A 155 4.25 -3.79 17.04
N SER A 156 3.62 -4.31 15.98
CA SER A 156 3.77 -5.70 15.58
C SER A 156 5.20 -6.03 15.17
N GLN A 157 5.86 -5.10 14.48
CA GLN A 157 7.27 -5.22 14.11
C GLN A 157 8.16 -5.34 15.34
N ARG A 158 7.96 -4.49 16.37
CA ARG A 158 8.71 -4.58 17.64
C ARG A 158 8.48 -5.89 18.37
N LEU A 159 7.24 -6.38 18.42
CA LEU A 159 6.93 -7.67 19.05
C LEU A 159 7.64 -8.82 18.33
N PHE A 160 7.69 -8.79 17.00
CA PHE A 160 8.42 -9.77 16.19
C PHE A 160 9.93 -9.74 16.49
N ILE A 161 10.54 -8.54 16.50
CA ILE A 161 11.96 -8.37 16.83
C ILE A 161 12.27 -8.88 18.24
N ASN A 162 11.43 -8.56 19.22
CA ASN A 162 11.62 -9.02 20.59
C ASN A 162 11.47 -10.55 20.73
N ALA A 163 10.57 -11.18 19.96
CA ALA A 163 10.45 -12.62 19.91
C ALA A 163 11.71 -13.28 19.32
N LEU A 164 12.27 -12.71 18.25
CA LEU A 164 13.53 -13.19 17.67
C LEU A 164 14.71 -13.10 18.65
N LYS A 165 14.81 -11.98 19.39
CA LYS A 165 15.83 -11.81 20.44
C LYS A 165 15.69 -12.85 21.55
N LYS A 166 14.46 -13.17 21.98
CA LYS A 166 14.22 -14.23 22.99
C LYS A 166 14.69 -15.61 22.53
N VAL A 167 14.72 -15.85 21.22
CA VAL A 167 15.20 -17.11 20.62
C VAL A 167 16.72 -17.08 20.36
N GLY A 168 17.41 -15.97 20.69
CA GLY A 168 18.85 -15.83 20.49
C GLY A 168 19.25 -15.53 19.04
N ILE A 169 18.34 -14.97 18.24
CA ILE A 169 18.62 -14.52 16.87
C ILE A 169 18.99 -13.03 16.92
N ASP A 170 20.28 -12.76 17.04
CA ASP A 170 20.85 -11.41 16.95
C ASP A 170 21.14 -11.07 15.48
N LEU A 171 20.10 -10.75 14.72
CA LEU A 171 20.32 -10.06 13.44
C LEU A 171 20.97 -8.69 13.74
N PRO A 172 21.84 -8.16 12.87
CA PRO A 172 22.23 -6.75 12.88
C PRO A 172 21.00 -5.89 12.50
N LEU A 173 20.05 -5.87 13.44
CA LEU A 173 18.77 -5.19 13.38
C LEU A 173 19.06 -3.73 13.65
N THR A 174 19.26 -2.97 12.58
CA THR A 174 19.08 -1.52 12.67
C THR A 174 17.65 -1.31 13.21
N SER A 175 17.54 -0.56 14.29
CA SER A 175 16.41 -0.50 15.22
C SER A 175 15.10 0.04 14.65
N LYS A 176 14.93 0.09 13.32
CA LYS A 176 13.91 0.88 12.64
C LYS A 176 12.98 0.09 11.72
N SER A 177 13.27 -1.18 11.37
CA SER A 177 12.38 -1.95 10.47
C SER A 177 12.49 -3.47 10.68
N VAL A 178 11.43 -4.21 10.33
CA VAL A 178 11.46 -5.68 10.26
C VAL A 178 12.59 -6.11 9.32
N PRO A 179 13.45 -7.04 9.74
CA PRO A 179 14.50 -7.55 8.87
C PRO A 179 13.89 -8.23 7.65
N LYS A 180 14.43 -7.92 6.47
CA LYS A 180 14.01 -8.54 5.21
C LYS A 180 14.01 -10.07 5.36
N LEU A 181 13.01 -10.75 4.80
CA LEU A 181 12.88 -12.22 4.86
C LEU A 181 14.18 -12.93 4.43
N SER A 182 14.88 -12.38 3.42
CA SER A 182 16.17 -12.89 2.98
C SER A 182 17.22 -12.94 4.09
N LEU A 183 17.27 -11.96 4.98
CA LEU A 183 18.21 -11.94 6.11
C LEU A 183 17.86 -13.00 7.16
N LEU A 184 16.55 -13.22 7.41
CA LEU A 184 16.09 -14.28 8.30
C LEU A 184 16.44 -15.67 7.76
N ILE A 185 16.25 -15.88 6.45
CA ILE A 185 16.64 -17.13 5.77
C ILE A 185 18.16 -17.33 5.88
N CYS A 186 18.96 -16.29 5.61
CA CYS A 186 20.42 -16.38 5.71
C CYS A 186 20.90 -16.76 7.13
N GLU A 187 20.34 -16.13 8.16
CA GLU A 187 20.73 -16.43 9.54
C GLU A 187 20.28 -17.81 9.99
N SER A 188 19.06 -18.23 9.64
CA SER A 188 18.60 -19.58 9.96
C SER A 188 19.43 -20.66 9.24
N VAL A 189 19.82 -20.43 7.98
CA VAL A 189 20.77 -21.31 7.27
C VAL A 189 22.15 -21.33 7.97
N ARG A 190 22.69 -20.18 8.38
CA ARG A 190 23.96 -20.09 9.12
C ARG A 190 23.93 -20.92 10.41
N GLN A 191 22.84 -20.81 11.18
CA GLN A 191 22.66 -21.59 12.41
C GLN A 191 22.56 -23.10 12.14
N ILE A 192 21.82 -23.51 11.11
CA ILE A 192 21.72 -24.92 10.71
C ILE A 192 23.11 -25.47 10.36
N GLN A 193 23.87 -24.72 9.56
CA GLN A 193 25.22 -25.12 9.18
C GLN A 193 26.16 -25.19 10.37
N MET A 194 26.11 -24.22 11.29
CA MET A 194 26.91 -24.22 12.52
C MET A 194 26.59 -25.44 13.40
N LYS A 195 25.31 -25.75 13.61
CA LYS A 195 24.87 -26.94 14.36
C LYS A 195 25.39 -28.24 13.73
N ARG A 196 25.29 -28.37 12.40
CA ARG A 196 25.82 -29.55 11.68
C ARG A 196 27.34 -29.69 11.81
N ARG A 197 28.09 -28.58 11.73
CA ARG A 197 29.55 -28.58 11.95
C ARG A 197 29.92 -29.01 13.37
N MET A 198 29.19 -28.52 14.37
CA MET A 198 29.39 -28.93 15.78
C MET A 198 29.10 -30.42 15.98
N GLN A 199 28.05 -30.97 15.35
CA GLN A 199 27.73 -32.40 15.43
C GLN A 199 28.80 -33.27 14.74
N LEU A 200 29.30 -32.84 13.56
CA LEU A 200 30.39 -33.53 12.86
C LEU A 200 31.71 -33.48 13.65
N ASN A 201 32.02 -32.35 14.29
CA ASN A 201 33.23 -32.21 15.10
C ASN A 201 33.11 -32.95 16.45
N GLY A 202 31.92 -32.98 17.05
CA GLY A 202 31.63 -33.79 18.24
C GLY A 202 31.74 -35.29 17.97
N ALA A 203 31.26 -35.77 16.81
CA ALA A 203 31.38 -37.17 16.39
C ALA A 203 32.84 -37.60 16.16
N LYS A 204 33.72 -36.67 15.76
CA LYS A 204 35.16 -36.93 15.60
C LYS A 204 35.93 -37.02 16.92
N ASN A 205 35.36 -36.54 18.02
CA ASN A 205 36.00 -36.49 19.35
C ASN A 205 35.51 -37.58 20.32
N VAL A 206 34.66 -38.52 19.88
CA VAL A 206 34.26 -39.67 20.70
C VAL A 206 35.40 -40.71 20.66
N PRO A 207 36.06 -41.02 21.79
CA PRO A 207 37.09 -42.05 21.81
C PRO A 207 36.44 -43.41 21.52
N LEU A 208 36.90 -44.09 20.47
CA LEU A 208 36.67 -45.51 20.26
C LEU A 208 37.29 -46.27 21.44
N HIS A 209 36.50 -46.58 22.46
CA HIS A 209 36.92 -47.49 23.52
C HIS A 209 37.01 -48.89 22.93
N ARG A 210 38.21 -49.26 22.47
CA ARG A 210 38.53 -50.57 21.94
C ARG A 210 38.74 -51.52 23.13
N SER A 211 37.70 -52.25 23.52
CA SER A 211 37.85 -53.41 24.41
C SER A 211 38.61 -54.50 23.65
N SER A 212 39.87 -54.74 24.03
CA SER A 212 40.54 -56.01 23.75
C SER A 212 40.38 -56.93 24.96
N LYS A 213 39.94 -58.15 24.66
CA LYS A 213 40.01 -59.34 25.52
C LYS A 213 41.46 -59.75 25.74
#